data_AF-A0A519MS29-F1
#
_entry.id   AF-A0A519MS29-F1
#
_cell.length_a   1.000
_cell.length_b   1.000
_cell.length_c   1.000
_cell.angle_alpha   90.00
_cell.angle_beta   90.00
_cell.angle_gamma   90.00
#
_symmetry.space_group_name_H-M   'P 1'
#
loop_
_entity.id
_entity.type
_entity.pdbx_description
1 polymer ?
#
loop_
_entity_poly.entity_id
_entity_poly.type
_entity_poly.pdbx_seq_one_letter_code
_entity_poly.pdbx_strand_id
1 'polypeptide(L)'
;MNSIKFLHTMKGIFYLIFLISWHSNAQELNLSRRFEYYKNGNFENVDRLTFKVANNSDTISCEIIGGKLILPKLSSTYSIIVTDGEKRFIIEDVDFTKVEGNLDIIFGVEKNFKNLNLIESAAGTFYSLKNRLAFVQLENLNDAKEDCFIIFQSPTGDEQMKKTSKSYSRFAITKRK
;
A
#
# COMPACT_ATOMS: atom_id res chain seq x y z
N MET A 1 -39.13 -13.69 -48.95
CA MET A 1 -39.00 -12.38 -48.26
C MET A 1 -38.52 -12.48 -46.80
N ASN A 2 -37.80 -13.55 -46.40
CA ASN A 2 -37.34 -13.76 -45.01
C ASN A 2 -35.82 -13.60 -44.80
N SER A 3 -35.02 -13.53 -45.87
CA SER A 3 -33.55 -13.52 -45.76
C SER A 3 -32.97 -12.15 -45.34
N ILE A 4 -33.65 -11.05 -45.67
CA ILE A 4 -33.17 -9.68 -45.38
C ILE A 4 -33.31 -9.33 -43.89
N LYS A 5 -34.36 -9.83 -43.22
CA LYS A 5 -34.53 -9.65 -41.76
C LYS A 5 -33.44 -10.36 -40.97
N PHE A 6 -33.04 -11.56 -41.40
CA PHE A 6 -32.03 -12.37 -40.71
C PHE A 6 -30.64 -11.73 -40.72
N LEU A 7 -30.26 -11.08 -41.83
CA LEU A 7 -28.94 -10.43 -41.97
C LEU A 7 -28.82 -9.16 -41.10
N HIS A 8 -29.92 -8.45 -40.87
CA HIS A 8 -29.93 -7.26 -40.00
C HIS A 8 -29.84 -7.63 -38.51
N THR A 9 -30.51 -8.71 -38.10
CA THR A 9 -30.46 -9.21 -36.72
C THR A 9 -29.06 -9.71 -36.35
N MET A 10 -28.36 -10.38 -37.29
CA MET A 10 -26.99 -10.86 -37.04
C MET A 10 -25.99 -9.72 -36.82
N LYS A 11 -26.06 -8.63 -37.59
CA LYS A 11 -25.17 -7.46 -37.42
C LYS A 11 -25.35 -6.77 -36.05
N GLY A 12 -26.58 -6.71 -35.56
CA GLY A 12 -26.88 -6.17 -34.22
C GLY A 12 -26.28 -6.99 -33.09
N ILE A 13 -26.30 -8.33 -33.22
CA ILE A 13 -25.71 -9.24 -32.22
C ILE A 13 -24.18 -9.12 -32.18
N PHE A 14 -23.51 -9.03 -33.34
CA PHE A 14 -22.06 -8.79 -33.38
C PHE A 14 -21.67 -7.44 -32.78
N TYR A 15 -22.46 -6.40 -33.02
CA TYR A 15 -22.22 -5.07 -32.42
C TYR A 15 -22.39 -5.09 -30.89
N LEU A 16 -23.39 -5.83 -30.40
CA LEU A 16 -23.61 -6.01 -28.96
C LEU A 16 -22.47 -6.81 -28.31
N ILE A 17 -22.01 -7.90 -28.94
CA ILE A 17 -20.88 -8.70 -28.45
C ILE A 17 -19.59 -7.85 -28.43
N PHE A 18 -19.37 -7.00 -29.44
CA PHE A 18 -18.22 -6.11 -29.51
C PHE A 18 -18.22 -5.05 -28.38
N LEU A 19 -19.38 -4.49 -28.04
CA LEU A 19 -19.53 -3.56 -26.92
C LEU A 19 -19.30 -4.23 -25.55
N ILE A 20 -19.81 -5.45 -25.35
CA ILE A 20 -19.61 -6.21 -24.09
C ILE A 20 -18.12 -6.59 -23.93
N SER A 21 -17.44 -6.90 -25.04
CA SER A 21 -16.01 -7.23 -25.04
C SER A 21 -15.13 -6.01 -24.73
N TRP A 22 -15.57 -4.81 -25.12
CA TRP A 22 -14.88 -3.56 -24.79
C TRP A 22 -14.95 -3.21 -23.30
N HIS A 23 -16.05 -3.57 -22.63
CA HIS A 23 -16.21 -3.35 -21.18
C HIS A 23 -15.55 -4.45 -20.31
N SER A 24 -15.21 -5.59 -20.90
CA SER A 24 -14.67 -6.74 -20.14
C SER A 24 -13.15 -6.69 -19.92
N ASN A 25 -12.43 -5.73 -20.50
CA ASN A 25 -10.97 -5.66 -20.46
C ASN A 25 -10.37 -4.69 -19.42
N ALA A 26 -11.18 -4.20 -18.46
CA ALA A 26 -10.69 -3.39 -17.34
C ALA A 26 -10.73 -4.14 -16.01
N GLN A 27 -10.44 -5.45 -16.00
CA GLN A 27 -10.06 -6.11 -14.76
C GLN A 27 -8.67 -5.61 -14.36
N GLU A 28 -8.63 -4.52 -13.61
CA GLU A 28 -7.43 -4.12 -12.88
C GLU A 28 -6.99 -5.31 -12.02
N LEU A 29 -5.78 -5.80 -12.28
CA LEU A 29 -5.22 -6.93 -11.56
C LEU A 29 -4.98 -6.50 -10.11
N ASN A 30 -5.91 -6.85 -9.22
CA ASN A 30 -5.76 -6.63 -7.79
C ASN A 30 -4.64 -7.51 -7.23
N LEU A 31 -3.68 -6.89 -6.54
CA LEU A 31 -2.64 -7.56 -5.77
C LEU A 31 -3.14 -7.75 -4.33
N SER A 32 -3.09 -8.99 -3.85
CA SER A 32 -3.29 -9.33 -2.43
C SER A 32 -1.93 -9.54 -1.76
N ARG A 33 -1.63 -8.76 -0.71
CA ARG A 33 -0.35 -8.76 0.02
C ARG A 33 -0.57 -8.93 1.50
N ARG A 34 0.32 -9.63 2.21
CA ARG A 34 0.29 -9.62 3.68
C ARG A 34 0.45 -8.19 4.15
N PHE A 35 -0.41 -7.80 5.09
CA PHE A 35 -0.44 -6.47 5.65
C PHE A 35 -0.36 -6.57 7.17
N GLU A 36 0.56 -5.82 7.75
CA GLU A 36 0.79 -5.79 9.18
C GLU A 36 0.75 -4.36 9.69
N TYR A 37 0.23 -4.19 10.91
CA TYR A 37 0.19 -2.89 11.58
C TYR A 37 1.13 -2.90 12.78
N TYR A 38 2.17 -2.09 12.73
CA TYR A 38 3.08 -1.85 13.84
C TYR A 38 2.71 -0.54 14.56
N LYS A 39 2.52 -0.59 15.87
CA LYS A 39 2.15 0.58 16.68
C LYS A 39 2.87 0.57 18.01
N ASN A 40 3.68 1.60 18.26
CA ASN A 40 4.37 1.82 19.54
C ASN A 40 5.03 0.56 20.13
N GLY A 41 5.86 -0.13 19.35
CA GLY A 41 6.56 -1.34 19.80
C GLY A 41 5.85 -2.68 19.58
N ASN A 42 4.58 -2.69 19.16
CA ASN A 42 3.78 -3.92 19.06
C ASN A 42 3.09 -4.07 17.70
N PHE A 43 2.86 -5.32 17.29
CA PHE A 43 2.00 -5.62 16.14
C PHE A 43 0.55 -5.73 16.58
N GLU A 44 -0.31 -4.99 15.90
CA GLU A 44 -1.73 -4.82 16.21
C GLU A 44 -2.61 -5.43 15.12
N ASN A 45 -3.90 -5.61 15.41
CA ASN A 45 -4.86 -6.03 14.40
C ASN A 45 -5.05 -4.92 13.34
N VAL A 46 -5.00 -5.32 12.06
CA VAL A 46 -5.22 -4.48 10.88
C VAL A 46 -6.70 -4.23 10.56
N ASP A 47 -7.63 -5.03 11.06
CA ASP A 47 -9.06 -5.00 10.68
C ASP A 47 -9.75 -3.66 11.01
N ARG A 48 -9.20 -2.89 11.95
CA ARG A 48 -9.70 -1.55 12.29
C ARG A 48 -9.21 -0.45 11.35
N LEU A 49 -8.22 -0.75 10.50
CA LEU A 49 -7.61 0.24 9.63
C LEU A 49 -8.41 0.42 8.36
N THR A 50 -8.49 1.66 7.88
CA THR A 50 -8.84 1.93 6.48
C THR A 50 -7.58 2.32 5.74
N PHE A 51 -7.35 1.69 4.59
CA PHE A 51 -6.21 1.96 3.73
C PHE A 51 -6.68 2.52 2.39
N LYS A 52 -6.10 3.62 1.95
CA LYS A 52 -6.37 4.24 0.65
C LYS A 52 -5.06 4.66 0.00
N VAL A 53 -5.07 4.67 -1.32
CA VAL A 53 -4.01 5.29 -2.13
C VAL A 53 -4.60 6.43 -2.93
N ALA A 54 -3.88 7.53 -3.05
CA ALA A 54 -4.34 8.72 -3.75
C ALA A 54 -3.26 9.25 -4.69
N ASN A 55 -3.65 9.66 -5.88
CA ASN A 55 -2.80 10.37 -6.83
C ASN A 55 -3.60 11.54 -7.37
N ASN A 56 -3.25 12.77 -6.96
CA ASN A 56 -3.76 14.08 -7.41
C ASN A 56 -5.28 14.20 -7.67
N SER A 57 -5.81 13.52 -8.69
CA SER A 57 -7.22 13.46 -9.08
C SER A 57 -8.02 12.34 -8.43
N ASP A 58 -7.38 11.23 -8.05
CA ASP A 58 -8.06 9.98 -7.73
C ASP A 58 -7.70 9.45 -6.35
N THR A 59 -8.69 8.91 -5.65
CA THR A 59 -8.49 8.21 -4.38
C THR A 59 -9.13 6.84 -4.47
N ILE A 60 -8.32 5.81 -4.34
CA ILE A 60 -8.75 4.41 -4.40
C ILE A 60 -8.79 3.86 -2.98
N SER A 61 -9.94 3.32 -2.60
CA SER A 61 -10.06 2.60 -1.32
C SER A 61 -9.59 1.17 -1.52
N CYS A 62 -8.71 0.71 -0.64
CA CYS A 62 -8.20 -0.65 -0.63
C CYS A 62 -8.97 -1.49 0.39
N GLU A 63 -9.02 -2.81 0.17
CA GLU A 63 -9.67 -3.73 1.11
C GLU A 63 -8.64 -4.39 2.02
N ILE A 64 -8.97 -4.56 3.30
CA ILE A 64 -8.17 -5.35 4.25
C ILE A 64 -9.01 -6.54 4.68
N ILE A 65 -8.57 -7.75 4.36
CA ILE A 65 -9.29 -8.99 4.65
C ILE A 65 -8.29 -10.02 5.19
N GLY A 66 -8.50 -10.48 6.43
CA GLY A 66 -7.72 -11.57 7.03
C GLY A 66 -6.22 -11.31 7.06
N GLY A 67 -5.80 -10.10 7.44
CA GLY A 67 -4.39 -9.73 7.47
C GLY A 67 -3.76 -9.49 6.09
N LYS A 68 -4.57 -9.37 5.03
CA LYS A 68 -4.11 -9.05 3.68
C LYS A 68 -4.70 -7.74 3.19
N LEU A 69 -3.86 -6.91 2.56
CA LEU A 69 -4.26 -5.72 1.84
C LEU A 69 -4.45 -6.08 0.36
N ILE A 70 -5.62 -5.73 -0.18
CA ILE A 70 -5.95 -5.83 -1.60
C ILE A 70 -5.83 -4.43 -2.19
N LEU A 71 -4.83 -4.25 -3.04
CA LEU A 71 -4.55 -2.99 -3.73
C LEU A 71 -4.56 -3.19 -5.25
N PRO A 72 -4.99 -2.20 -6.04
CA PRO A 72 -4.81 -2.26 -7.50
C PRO A 72 -3.31 -2.27 -7.84
N LYS A 73 -2.99 -2.66 -9.08
CA LYS A 73 -1.62 -2.52 -9.59
C LYS A 73 -1.29 -1.04 -9.78
N LEU A 74 -0.36 -0.53 -8.97
CA LEU A 74 0.10 0.85 -9.02
C LEU A 74 1.41 0.94 -9.82
N SER A 75 1.49 1.90 -10.74
CA SER A 75 2.64 2.09 -11.64
C SER A 75 3.17 3.53 -11.66
N SER A 76 2.91 4.29 -10.60
CA SER A 76 3.39 5.66 -10.43
C SER A 76 3.55 5.98 -8.95
N THR A 77 3.81 7.25 -8.65
CA THR A 77 3.81 7.77 -7.30
C THR A 77 2.38 7.97 -6.79
N TYR A 78 2.12 7.56 -5.54
CA TYR A 78 0.85 7.78 -4.84
C TYR A 78 1.13 8.22 -3.40
N SER A 79 0.20 8.98 -2.83
CA SER A 79 0.10 9.18 -1.39
C SER A 79 -0.67 8.01 -0.76
N ILE A 80 -0.16 7.48 0.33
CA ILE A 80 -0.83 6.47 1.14
C ILE A 80 -1.56 7.16 2.27
N ILE A 81 -2.83 6.84 2.43
CA ILE A 81 -3.68 7.38 3.48
C ILE A 81 -4.16 6.22 4.33
N VAL A 82 -3.75 6.20 5.60
CA VAL A 82 -4.20 5.21 6.57
C VAL A 82 -5.01 5.90 7.65
N THR A 83 -6.18 5.36 7.96
CA THR A 83 -7.05 5.84 9.04
C THR A 83 -7.12 4.79 10.14
N ASP A 84 -6.87 5.20 11.38
CA ASP A 84 -6.98 4.40 12.60
C ASP A 84 -7.88 5.14 13.61
N GLY A 85 -9.16 4.77 13.65
CA GLY A 85 -10.19 5.53 14.37
C GLY A 85 -10.33 6.95 13.84
N GLU A 86 -10.11 7.95 14.70
CA GLU A 86 -10.18 9.39 14.34
C GLU A 86 -8.88 9.94 13.74
N LYS A 87 -7.79 9.18 13.82
CA LYS A 87 -6.49 9.60 13.32
C LYS A 87 -6.36 9.26 11.84
N ARG A 88 -5.88 10.24 11.07
CA ARG A 88 -5.48 10.07 9.68
C ARG A 88 -3.98 10.30 9.54
N PHE A 89 -3.32 9.33 8.93
CA PHE A 89 -1.91 9.34 8.58
C PHE A 89 -1.76 9.43 7.08
N ILE A 90 -0.81 10.23 6.61
CA ILE A 90 -0.55 10.43 5.18
C ILE A 90 0.95 10.27 4.94
N ILE A 91 1.30 9.36 4.04
CA ILE A 91 2.67 9.18 3.55
C ILE A 91 2.64 9.58 2.08
N GLU A 92 3.19 10.75 1.79
CA GLU A 92 3.23 11.32 0.44
C GLU A 92 4.38 10.73 -0.38
N ASP A 93 4.25 10.81 -1.70
CA ASP A 93 5.29 10.50 -2.66
C ASP A 93 5.83 9.04 -2.63
N VAL A 94 4.98 8.07 -2.33
CA VAL A 94 5.35 6.65 -2.38
C VAL A 94 5.42 6.19 -3.83
N ASP A 95 6.64 5.93 -4.31
CA ASP A 95 6.92 5.46 -5.66
C ASP A 95 6.67 3.94 -5.78
N PHE A 96 5.49 3.56 -6.28
CA PHE A 96 5.12 2.15 -6.48
C PHE A 96 5.78 1.51 -7.70
N THR A 97 6.39 2.26 -8.63
CA THR A 97 7.16 1.68 -9.75
C THR A 97 8.39 0.92 -9.26
N LYS A 98 8.82 1.28 -8.06
CA LYS A 98 10.00 0.80 -7.37
C LYS A 98 9.67 -0.33 -6.38
N VAL A 99 8.40 -0.66 -6.19
CA VAL A 99 7.94 -1.73 -5.29
C VAL A 99 7.82 -3.02 -6.11
N GLU A 100 8.63 -4.01 -5.78
CA GLU A 100 8.57 -5.31 -6.43
C GLU A 100 7.24 -6.01 -6.11
N GLY A 101 6.81 -6.89 -7.02
CA GLY A 101 5.50 -7.53 -6.93
C GLY A 101 5.29 -8.22 -5.58
N ASN A 102 6.12 -9.19 -5.21
CA ASN A 102 5.86 -10.15 -4.12
C ASN A 102 6.16 -9.65 -2.69
N LEU A 103 6.08 -8.35 -2.41
CA LEU A 103 6.46 -7.79 -1.12
C LEU A 103 5.28 -7.70 -0.13
N ASP A 104 5.54 -8.08 1.11
CA ASP A 104 4.68 -7.83 2.25
C ASP A 104 4.76 -6.35 2.66
N ILE A 105 3.69 -5.84 3.25
CA ILE A 105 3.54 -4.43 3.59
C ILE A 105 3.39 -4.30 5.11
N ILE A 106 4.23 -3.46 5.73
CA ILE A 106 4.04 -3.06 7.13
C ILE A 106 3.73 -1.57 7.15
N PHE A 107 2.58 -1.19 7.72
CA PHE A 107 2.33 0.19 8.12
C PHE A 107 2.69 0.37 9.59
N GLY A 108 3.43 1.42 9.91
CA GLY A 108 3.94 1.69 11.25
C GLY A 108 3.58 3.07 11.77
N VAL A 109 3.26 3.16 13.06
CA VAL A 109 3.12 4.42 13.80
C VAL A 109 3.90 4.33 15.11
N GLU A 110 4.90 5.18 15.28
CA GLU A 110 5.78 5.17 16.45
C GLU A 110 5.82 6.54 17.12
N LYS A 111 5.53 6.57 18.42
CA LYS A 111 5.65 7.76 19.27
C LYS A 111 6.93 7.77 20.10
N ASN A 112 7.48 6.59 20.38
CA ASN A 112 8.61 6.42 21.26
C ASN A 112 9.70 5.61 20.55
N PHE A 113 10.68 6.32 20.00
CA PHE A 113 11.78 5.71 19.25
C PHE A 113 12.63 4.72 20.06
N LYS A 114 12.50 4.68 21.41
CA LYS A 114 13.09 3.60 22.24
C LYS A 114 12.51 2.21 21.93
N ASN A 115 11.37 2.15 21.25
CA ASN A 115 10.78 0.91 20.75
C ASN A 115 11.46 0.40 19.48
N LEU A 116 12.40 1.15 18.92
CA LEU A 116 13.18 0.78 17.75
C LEU A 116 14.64 0.54 18.16
N ASN A 117 15.33 -0.36 17.47
CA ASN A 117 16.77 -0.50 17.66
C ASN A 117 17.50 0.31 16.58
N LEU A 118 18.36 1.22 17.03
CA LEU A 118 19.22 1.99 16.14
C LEU A 118 20.28 1.10 15.49
N ILE A 119 20.44 1.24 14.18
CA ILE A 119 21.45 0.55 13.39
C ILE A 119 22.18 1.60 12.57
N GLU A 120 23.45 1.82 12.92
CA GLU A 120 24.33 2.70 12.17
C GLU A 120 24.98 1.93 11.02
N SER A 121 24.93 2.49 9.82
CA SER A 121 25.53 1.93 8.61
C SER A 121 26.22 3.04 7.82
N ALA A 122 27.18 2.67 6.97
CA ALA A 122 27.80 3.60 6.02
C ALA A 122 26.77 4.24 5.07
N ALA A 123 25.61 3.59 4.87
CA ALA A 123 24.51 4.11 4.05
C ALA A 123 23.56 5.07 4.79
N GLY A 124 23.76 5.28 6.10
CA GLY A 124 22.92 6.15 6.93
C GLY A 124 22.39 5.47 8.19
N THR A 125 21.46 6.16 8.84
CA THR A 125 20.84 5.75 10.11
C THR A 125 19.56 4.98 9.85
N PHE A 126 19.51 3.72 10.27
CA PHE A 126 18.33 2.86 10.15
C PHE A 126 17.80 2.46 11.52
N TYR A 127 16.53 2.11 11.56
CA TYR A 127 15.84 1.64 12.75
C TYR A 127 15.22 0.28 12.46
N SER A 128 15.50 -0.72 13.30
CA SER A 128 14.79 -1.99 13.23
C SER A 128 13.56 -1.97 14.13
N LEU A 129 12.47 -2.55 13.64
CA LEU A 129 11.27 -2.78 14.44
C LEU A 129 11.58 -3.85 15.50
N LYS A 130 11.13 -3.63 16.74
CA LYS A 130 11.31 -4.64 17.79
C LYS A 130 10.65 -5.95 17.40
N ASN A 131 11.35 -7.07 17.64
CA ASN A 131 10.87 -8.42 17.35
C ASN A 131 10.59 -8.71 15.86
N ARG A 132 11.15 -7.91 14.94
CA ARG A 132 11.03 -8.15 13.49
C ARG A 132 12.31 -7.76 12.76
N LEU A 133 12.69 -8.54 11.76
CA LEU A 133 13.75 -8.18 10.82
C LEU A 133 13.22 -7.23 9.74
N ALA A 134 12.70 -6.09 10.17
CA ALA A 134 12.21 -5.03 9.30
C ALA A 134 12.90 -3.72 9.66
N PHE A 135 13.40 -3.00 8.65
CA PHE A 135 14.18 -1.79 8.83
C PHE A 135 13.48 -0.61 8.17
N VAL A 136 13.57 0.57 8.81
CA VAL A 136 13.06 1.83 8.29
C VAL A 136 14.11 2.91 8.48
N GLN A 137 14.27 3.76 7.47
CA GLN A 137 14.98 5.03 7.61
C GLN A 137 13.97 6.09 8.04
N LEU A 138 14.23 6.73 9.18
CA LEU A 138 13.40 7.81 9.71
C LEU A 138 14.21 9.11 9.66
N GLU A 139 13.61 10.17 9.14
CA GLU A 139 14.24 11.50 9.00
C GLU A 139 13.75 12.44 10.10
N ASN A 140 14.45 13.53 10.44
CA ASN A 140 13.93 14.61 11.34
C ASN A 140 13.30 14.18 12.69
N LEU A 141 13.87 13.15 13.32
CA LEU A 141 13.36 12.56 14.57
C LEU A 141 13.30 13.52 15.76
N ASN A 142 14.20 14.49 15.83
CA ASN A 142 14.33 15.40 16.97
C ASN A 142 13.10 16.31 17.14
N ASP A 143 12.36 16.55 16.06
CA ASP A 143 11.19 17.43 16.04
C ASP A 143 9.87 16.63 16.03
N ALA A 144 9.96 15.32 15.94
CA ALA A 144 8.83 14.41 15.77
C ALA A 144 8.15 14.05 17.09
N LYS A 145 6.83 14.28 17.18
CA LYS A 145 6.00 13.76 18.31
C LYS A 145 5.45 12.35 18.06
N GLU A 146 5.27 12.00 16.80
CA GLU A 146 4.79 10.72 16.30
C GLU A 146 5.25 10.64 14.85
N ASP A 147 5.87 9.54 14.46
CA ASP A 147 6.26 9.26 13.08
C ASP A 147 5.38 8.15 12.52
N CYS A 148 5.04 8.24 11.23
CA CYS A 148 4.36 7.16 10.53
C CYS A 148 5.16 6.75 9.30
N PHE A 149 5.17 5.45 9.02
CA PHE A 149 5.99 4.89 7.97
C PHE A 149 5.32 3.70 7.30
N ILE A 150 5.79 3.38 6.11
CA ILE A 150 5.44 2.15 5.40
C ILE A 150 6.70 1.43 4.94
N ILE A 151 6.73 0.11 5.10
CA ILE A 151 7.82 -0.76 4.71
C ILE A 151 7.29 -1.78 3.71
N PHE A 152 8.03 -1.97 2.61
CA PHE A 152 7.84 -3.07 1.67
C PHE A 152 8.96 -4.08 1.84
N GLN A 153 8.65 -5.31 2.25
CA GLN A 153 9.62 -6.33 2.64
C GLN A 153 9.38 -7.67 1.91
N SER A 154 10.44 -8.44 1.68
CA SER A 154 10.30 -9.79 1.12
C SER A 154 9.73 -10.77 2.17
N PRO A 155 8.82 -11.69 1.80
CA PRO A 155 8.22 -12.65 2.73
C PRO A 155 9.19 -13.73 3.24
N THR A 156 10.25 -14.05 2.49
CA THR A 156 11.32 -14.99 2.89
C THR A 156 12.43 -14.22 3.61
N GLY A 157 12.41 -14.24 4.94
CA GLY A 157 13.28 -13.46 5.82
C GLY A 157 14.74 -13.94 5.96
N ASP A 158 15.20 -14.93 5.18
CA ASP A 158 16.47 -15.61 5.46
C ASP A 158 17.69 -15.14 4.65
N GLU A 159 17.53 -14.27 3.65
CA GLU A 159 18.69 -13.72 2.94
C GLU A 159 18.72 -12.19 2.96
N GLN A 160 19.53 -11.72 3.90
CA GLN A 160 20.21 -10.43 3.94
C GLN A 160 19.40 -9.25 4.49
N MET A 161 20.07 -8.49 5.36
CA MET A 161 19.82 -7.08 5.71
C MET A 161 19.70 -6.15 4.47
N LYS A 162 19.61 -6.68 3.24
CA LYS A 162 19.50 -5.99 1.96
C LYS A 162 18.09 -5.98 1.34
N LYS A 163 17.09 -6.68 1.90
CA LYS A 163 15.74 -6.76 1.29
C LYS A 163 14.61 -6.15 2.13
N THR A 164 14.88 -5.04 2.81
CA THR A 164 13.86 -3.98 2.84
C THR A 164 13.89 -3.36 1.45
N SER A 165 12.90 -3.65 0.61
CA SER A 165 12.94 -3.18 -0.79
C SER A 165 12.74 -1.67 -0.87
N LYS A 166 12.02 -1.07 0.10
CA LYS A 166 11.93 0.38 0.38
C LYS A 166 11.18 0.64 1.70
N SER A 167 11.51 1.76 2.35
CA SER A 167 10.70 2.34 3.42
C SER A 167 10.47 3.84 3.17
N TYR A 168 9.29 4.34 3.55
CA TYR A 168 8.93 5.76 3.45
C TYR A 168 8.42 6.23 4.80
N SER A 169 8.87 7.39 5.28
CA SER A 169 8.48 7.97 6.58
C SER A 169 7.99 9.40 6.42
N ARG A 170 6.98 9.80 7.19
CA ARG A 170 6.45 11.17 7.21
C ARG A 170 5.89 11.54 8.58
N PHE A 171 6.04 12.82 8.91
CA PHE A 171 5.40 13.46 10.06
C PHE A 171 4.05 14.03 9.68
N ALA A 172 2.96 13.34 10.04
CA ALA A 172 1.64 13.94 9.99
C ALA A 172 0.65 13.20 10.90
N ILE A 173 0.03 13.94 11.82
CA ILE A 173 -1.26 13.57 12.39
C ILE A 173 -2.26 14.61 11.93
N THR A 174 -3.15 14.25 11.01
CA THR A 174 -4.35 15.06 10.79
C THR A 174 -5.45 14.52 11.68
N LYS A 175 -5.78 15.23 12.77
CA LYS A 175 -7.02 14.95 13.49
C LYS A 175 -8.18 15.37 12.61
N ARG A 176 -9.15 14.47 12.37
CA ARG A 176 -10.44 14.91 11.84
C ARG A 176 -11.01 15.93 12.83
N LYS A 177 -11.30 17.13 12.33
CA LYS A 177 -12.08 18.14 13.05
C LYS A 177 -13.54 17.70 13.11
#